data_AF-A0A383A5Y5-F1
#
_entry.id   AF-A0A383A5Y5-F1
#
_cell.length_a   1.000
_cell.length_b   1.000
_cell.length_c   1.000
_cell.angle_alpha   90.00
_cell.angle_beta   90.00
_cell.angle_gamma   90.00
#
_symmetry.space_group_name_H-M   'P 1'
#
loop_
_entity.id
_entity.type
_entity.pdbx_description
1 polymer ?
#
loop_
_entity_poly.entity_id
_entity_poly.type
_entity_poly.pdbx_seq_one_letter_code
_entity_poly.pdbx_strand_id
1 'polypeptide(L)'
;ELLIPHLPPEIVVNDGNNNTDFFEGMGKVKLLIPWTVWLRPMGMWMIFLISLYVTMVCTVVILRRQWMDRERLSYPLVQAAQVMIRGEDPDRALNPFFRSKAMWAGAALPMLVGLLTGLNKYLGGFPVIPTAWTIPIGFGQSLNMTLSFAVVGFSYLIGPDIAMGIWGFALLSKVEKAFLVANGVTKQQDVWSVRISELINYQGMGALVVFVAIGLWVGREHLTEVWRSFLGRRTNLSDDDEIMSYRAAVAGV
;
A
#
# COMPACT_ATOMS: atom_id res chain seq x y z
N GLU A 1 23.18 -13.70 6.58
CA GLU A 1 24.57 -13.52 7.07
C GLU A 1 25.48 -12.70 6.13
N LEU A 2 25.25 -12.65 4.81
CA LEU A 2 26.12 -11.89 3.89
C LEU A 2 26.06 -10.35 3.99
N LEU A 3 25.01 -9.75 4.56
CA LEU A 3 24.81 -8.30 4.54
C LEU A 3 25.39 -7.56 5.76
N ILE A 4 25.55 -8.25 6.89
CA ILE A 4 26.00 -7.68 8.17
C ILE A 4 27.42 -7.09 8.08
N PRO A 5 28.40 -7.70 7.38
CA PRO A 5 29.76 -7.16 7.26
C PRO A 5 29.86 -5.85 6.48
N HIS A 6 28.83 -5.52 5.68
CA HIS A 6 28.82 -4.34 4.80
C HIS A 6 27.98 -3.20 5.35
N LEU A 7 27.29 -3.39 6.48
CA LEU A 7 26.52 -2.34 7.12
C LEU A 7 27.45 -1.44 7.94
N PRO A 8 27.31 -0.11 7.82
CA PRO A 8 28.05 0.82 8.66
C PRO A 8 27.77 0.49 10.14
N PRO A 9 28.82 0.40 10.99
CA PRO A 9 28.67 0.08 12.41
C PRO A 9 27.85 1.13 13.17
N GLU A 10 27.62 2.28 12.55
CA GLU A 10 26.88 3.42 13.05
C GLU A 10 25.35 3.26 13.01
N ILE A 11 24.84 2.43 12.09
CA ILE A 11 23.40 2.21 11.87
C ILE A 11 22.91 0.99 12.68
N VAL A 12 23.84 0.13 13.09
CA VAL A 12 23.57 -1.11 13.82
C VAL A 12 23.86 -0.89 15.31
N VAL A 13 22.99 -1.41 16.15
CA VAL A 13 23.22 -1.44 17.61
C VAL A 13 24.41 -2.36 17.87
N ASN A 14 25.47 -1.82 18.47
CA ASN A 14 26.67 -2.56 18.83
C ASN A 14 27.01 -2.29 20.30
N ASP A 15 26.73 -3.26 21.16
CA ASP A 15 27.04 -3.21 22.60
C ASP A 15 28.50 -3.54 22.94
N GLY A 16 29.33 -3.86 21.94
CA GLY A 16 30.72 -4.30 22.10
C GLY A 16 30.87 -5.76 22.53
N ASN A 17 29.76 -6.48 22.74
CA ASN A 17 29.69 -7.88 23.17
C ASN A 17 28.78 -8.72 22.26
N ASN A 18 28.82 -8.44 20.94
CA ASN A 18 28.04 -9.15 19.91
C ASN A 18 26.51 -9.20 20.18
N ASN A 19 25.97 -8.23 20.93
CA ASN A 19 24.56 -8.19 21.34
C ASN A 19 24.11 -9.44 22.11
N THR A 20 25.03 -10.14 22.79
CA THR A 20 24.69 -11.32 23.60
C THR A 20 23.68 -10.99 24.70
N ASP A 21 23.79 -9.82 25.34
CA ASP A 21 22.84 -9.35 26.35
C ASP A 21 21.42 -9.15 25.78
N PHE A 22 21.28 -8.90 24.47
CA PHE A 22 19.99 -8.80 23.77
C PHE A 22 19.36 -10.17 23.49
N PHE A 23 20.15 -11.18 23.15
CA PHE A 23 19.65 -12.52 22.81
C PHE A 23 19.52 -13.47 24.00
N GLU A 24 20.48 -13.43 24.94
CA GLU A 24 20.56 -14.30 26.10
C GLU A 24 19.87 -13.71 27.34
N GLY A 25 19.55 -12.40 27.26
CA GLY A 25 18.90 -11.64 28.31
C GLY A 25 19.89 -11.12 29.35
N MET A 26 19.68 -9.88 29.79
CA MET A 26 20.48 -9.28 30.84
C MET A 26 20.31 -10.10 32.13
N GLY A 27 21.38 -10.76 32.58
CA GLY A 27 21.38 -11.50 33.84
C GLY A 27 20.85 -10.64 34.99
N LYS A 28 20.23 -11.28 36.00
CA LYS A 28 19.43 -10.68 37.10
C LYS A 28 20.01 -9.47 37.86
N VAL A 29 21.27 -9.10 37.61
CA VAL A 29 22.05 -8.06 38.30
C VAL A 29 22.08 -6.72 37.55
N LYS A 30 21.84 -6.68 36.23
CA LYS A 30 21.77 -5.43 35.45
C LYS A 30 20.32 -5.12 35.07
N LEU A 31 19.60 -4.40 35.92
CA LEU A 31 18.24 -3.96 35.66
C LEU A 31 18.15 -2.69 34.78
N LEU A 32 19.28 -2.10 34.42
CA LEU A 32 19.35 -0.83 33.68
C LEU A 32 19.67 -1.10 32.21
N ILE A 33 18.69 -0.86 31.34
CA ILE A 33 18.86 -0.93 29.88
C ILE A 33 19.88 0.14 29.46
N PRO A 34 20.97 -0.20 28.75
CA PRO A 34 21.98 0.76 28.30
C PRO A 34 21.48 1.56 27.10
N TRP A 35 20.59 2.53 27.35
CA TRP A 35 19.99 3.42 26.33
C TRP A 35 21.02 4.17 25.48
N THR A 36 22.22 4.41 26.01
CA THR A 36 23.33 5.09 25.32
C THR A 36 23.75 4.39 24.04
N VAL A 37 23.65 3.05 23.99
CA VAL A 37 23.99 2.25 22.81
C VAL A 37 22.93 2.40 21.71
N TRP A 38 21.68 2.70 22.09
CA TRP A 38 20.54 2.81 21.18
C TRP A 38 20.33 4.22 20.63
N LEU A 39 20.71 5.25 21.38
CA LEU A 39 20.49 6.66 21.00
C LEU A 39 21.12 7.00 19.65
N ARG A 40 22.32 6.48 19.36
CA ARG A 40 23.04 6.81 18.12
C ARG A 40 22.39 6.17 16.88
N PRO A 41 22.10 4.85 16.83
CA PRO A 41 21.31 4.26 15.76
C PRO A 41 19.93 4.91 15.62
N MET A 42 19.21 5.11 16.73
CA MET A 42 17.89 5.76 16.71
C MET A 42 17.95 7.17 16.13
N GLY A 43 18.96 7.97 16.46
CA GLY A 43 19.15 9.30 15.90
C GLY A 43 19.33 9.29 14.38
N MET A 44 20.15 8.37 13.85
CA MET A 44 20.34 8.24 12.40
C MET A 44 19.08 7.77 11.69
N TRP A 45 18.40 6.78 12.25
CA TRP A 45 17.11 6.32 11.73
C TRP A 45 16.05 7.41 11.80
N MET A 46 16.03 8.24 12.85
CA MET A 46 15.13 9.38 12.96
C MET A 46 15.39 10.43 11.89
N ILE A 47 16.66 10.81 11.65
CA ILE A 47 17.01 11.75 10.58
C ILE A 47 16.57 11.19 9.23
N PHE A 48 16.84 9.91 8.97
CA PHE A 48 16.43 9.25 7.74
C PHE A 48 14.90 9.23 7.58
N LEU A 49 14.16 8.84 8.63
CA LEU A 49 12.69 8.76 8.60
C LEU A 49 12.04 10.15 8.46
N ILE A 50 12.56 11.17 9.13
CA ILE A 50 12.09 12.55 8.97
C ILE A 50 12.37 13.03 7.55
N SER A 51 13.58 12.83 7.02
CA SER A 51 13.93 13.19 5.65
C SER A 51 13.04 12.46 4.63
N LEU A 52 12.79 11.17 4.85
CA LEU A 52 11.89 10.38 4.02
C LEU A 52 10.47 10.93 4.08
N TYR A 53 9.97 11.24 5.27
CA TYR A 53 8.62 11.77 5.46
C TYR A 53 8.46 13.14 4.81
N VAL A 54 9.43 14.05 5.00
CA VAL A 54 9.46 15.36 4.32
C VAL A 54 9.45 15.16 2.81
N THR A 55 10.29 14.27 2.27
CA THR A 55 10.32 13.97 0.83
C THR A 55 8.98 13.44 0.33
N MET A 56 8.33 12.55 1.08
CA MET A 56 6.99 12.05 0.75
C MET A 56 5.96 13.17 0.73
N VAL A 57 5.95 14.05 1.74
CA VAL A 57 5.04 15.20 1.80
C VAL A 57 5.28 16.16 0.64
N CYS A 58 6.54 16.52 0.36
CA CYS A 58 6.91 17.38 -0.76
C CYS A 58 6.48 16.78 -2.11
N THR A 59 6.67 15.46 -2.28
CA THR A 59 6.24 14.75 -3.50
C THR A 59 4.72 14.81 -3.66
N VAL A 60 3.95 14.60 -2.58
CA VAL A 60 2.49 14.71 -2.61
C VAL A 60 2.06 16.13 -2.95
N VAL A 61 2.65 17.16 -2.35
CA VAL A 61 2.30 18.57 -2.66
C VAL A 61 2.58 18.89 -4.13
N ILE A 62 3.71 18.46 -4.68
CA ILE A 62 4.06 18.71 -6.09
C ILE A 62 3.09 18.00 -7.04
N LEU A 63 2.76 16.74 -6.76
CA LEU A 63 1.94 15.91 -7.66
C LEU A 63 0.43 16.10 -7.45
N ARG A 64 -0.01 16.57 -6.28
CA ARG A 64 -1.42 16.70 -5.90
C ARG A 64 -2.22 17.43 -6.95
N ARG A 65 -1.76 18.61 -7.39
CA ARG A 65 -2.50 19.43 -8.35
C ARG A 65 -2.61 18.77 -9.73
N GLN A 66 -1.54 18.13 -10.21
CA GLN A 66 -1.56 17.36 -11.45
C GLN A 66 -2.59 16.21 -11.37
N TRP A 67 -2.58 15.46 -10.27
CA TRP A 67 -3.45 14.31 -10.09
C TRP A 67 -4.92 14.69 -9.82
N MET A 68 -5.15 15.78 -9.10
CA MET A 68 -6.48 16.23 -8.69
C MET A 68 -7.18 17.03 -9.81
N ASP A 69 -6.48 17.99 -10.42
CA ASP A 69 -7.10 18.93 -11.36
C ASP A 69 -7.05 18.43 -12.81
N ARG A 70 -5.91 17.88 -13.25
CA ARG A 70 -5.74 17.39 -14.63
C ARG A 70 -6.17 15.94 -14.79
N GLU A 71 -5.77 15.05 -13.88
CA GLU A 71 -6.04 13.61 -14.02
C GLU A 71 -7.34 13.14 -13.34
N ARG A 72 -8.04 14.04 -12.61
CA ARG A 72 -9.30 13.78 -11.90
C ARG A 72 -9.35 12.39 -11.28
N LEU A 73 -8.38 12.11 -10.40
CA LEU A 73 -8.36 10.85 -9.68
C LEU A 73 -9.71 10.67 -8.98
N SER A 74 -10.49 9.69 -9.42
CA SER A 74 -11.73 9.36 -8.73
C SER A 74 -11.36 8.99 -7.29
N TYR A 75 -12.03 9.60 -6.31
CA TYR A 75 -11.84 9.30 -4.88
C TYR A 75 -13.00 8.43 -4.37
N PRO A 76 -13.08 7.15 -4.79
CA PRO A 76 -14.18 6.27 -4.43
C PRO A 76 -14.36 6.12 -2.92
N LEU A 77 -13.26 6.12 -2.18
CA LEU A 77 -13.28 6.00 -0.72
C LEU A 77 -13.91 7.20 -0.02
N VAL A 78 -13.70 8.39 -0.57
CA VAL A 78 -14.28 9.63 -0.03
C VAL A 78 -15.79 9.63 -0.19
N GLN A 79 -16.33 9.02 -1.25
CA GLN A 79 -17.77 8.93 -1.46
C GLN A 79 -18.47 8.17 -0.32
N ALA A 80 -17.88 7.07 0.15
CA ALA A 80 -18.43 6.31 1.27
C ALA A 80 -18.43 7.14 2.56
N ALA A 81 -17.32 7.82 2.87
CA ALA A 81 -17.22 8.71 4.03
C ALA A 81 -18.20 9.90 3.94
N GLN A 82 -18.33 10.50 2.76
CA GLN A 82 -19.27 11.60 2.52
C GLN A 82 -20.72 11.19 2.74
N VAL A 83 -21.11 9.97 2.35
CA VAL A 83 -22.46 9.46 2.62
C VAL A 83 -22.69 9.26 4.12
N MET A 84 -21.67 8.87 4.88
CA MET A 84 -21.76 8.73 6.35
C MET A 84 -21.76 10.07 7.09
N ILE A 85 -21.13 11.11 6.53
CA ILE A 85 -21.01 12.45 7.12
C ILE A 85 -22.11 13.41 6.64
N ARG A 86 -22.85 13.07 5.56
CA ARG A 86 -23.94 13.90 5.04
C ARG A 86 -24.88 14.33 6.16
N GLY A 87 -25.11 15.65 6.23
CA GLY A 87 -25.72 16.34 7.35
C GLY A 87 -27.01 15.70 7.82
N GLU A 88 -27.12 15.62 9.14
CA GLU A 88 -28.36 15.32 9.86
C GLU A 88 -29.41 16.35 9.45
N ASP A 89 -30.62 15.90 9.11
CA ASP A 89 -31.76 16.81 9.01
C ASP A 89 -31.88 17.57 10.34
N PRO A 90 -32.20 18.88 10.34
CA PRO A 90 -32.24 19.71 11.54
C PRO A 90 -33.10 19.15 12.70
N ASP A 91 -34.04 18.24 12.38
CA ASP A 91 -34.97 17.62 13.31
C ASP A 91 -34.56 16.21 13.79
N ARG A 92 -33.41 15.65 13.34
CA ARG A 92 -33.11 14.22 13.56
C ARG A 92 -31.62 13.91 13.75
N ALA A 93 -31.30 13.29 14.88
CA ALA A 93 -29.94 12.89 15.29
C ALA A 93 -29.33 11.68 14.54
N LEU A 94 -29.94 11.16 13.47
CA LEU A 94 -29.42 9.99 12.74
C LEU A 94 -29.45 10.22 11.23
N ASN A 95 -28.28 10.10 10.60
CA ASN A 95 -28.12 10.23 9.15
C ASN A 95 -29.00 9.21 8.39
N PRO A 96 -29.69 9.62 7.31
CA PRO A 96 -30.49 8.76 6.43
C PRO A 96 -29.82 7.45 6.00
N PHE A 97 -28.49 7.44 5.84
CA PHE A 97 -27.72 6.24 5.46
C PHE A 97 -27.91 5.09 6.48
N PHE A 98 -27.74 5.37 7.78
CA PHE A 98 -27.86 4.36 8.85
C PHE A 98 -29.29 3.90 9.10
N ARG A 99 -30.30 4.57 8.52
CA ARG A 99 -31.71 4.17 8.60
C ARG A 99 -32.11 3.23 7.48
N SER A 100 -31.28 3.09 6.44
CA SER A 100 -31.58 2.23 5.31
C SER A 100 -31.55 0.75 5.71
N LYS A 101 -32.69 0.06 5.54
CA LYS A 101 -32.77 -1.39 5.71
C LYS A 101 -31.82 -2.14 4.78
N ALA A 102 -31.57 -1.59 3.58
CA ALA A 102 -30.63 -2.16 2.62
C ALA A 102 -29.18 -2.11 3.13
N MET A 103 -28.79 -1.04 3.83
CA MET A 103 -27.46 -0.94 4.45
C MET A 103 -27.28 -2.03 5.50
N TRP A 104 -28.24 -2.17 6.42
CA TRP A 104 -28.18 -3.20 7.46
C TRP A 104 -28.26 -4.62 6.90
N ALA A 105 -29.06 -4.86 5.86
CA ALA A 105 -29.09 -6.15 5.17
C ALA A 105 -27.74 -6.48 4.52
N GLY A 106 -27.11 -5.51 3.85
CA GLY A 106 -25.79 -5.66 3.25
C GLY A 106 -24.67 -5.85 4.28
N ALA A 107 -24.78 -5.21 5.46
CA ALA A 107 -23.81 -5.33 6.54
C ALA A 107 -23.97 -6.65 7.32
N ALA A 108 -25.21 -7.15 7.49
CA ALA A 108 -25.50 -8.38 8.20
C ALA A 108 -24.86 -9.60 7.53
N LEU A 109 -24.80 -9.64 6.21
CA LEU A 109 -24.27 -10.78 5.46
C LEU A 109 -22.78 -11.07 5.76
N PRO A 110 -21.82 -10.13 5.57
CA PRO A 110 -20.42 -10.35 5.95
C PRO A 110 -20.23 -10.50 7.46
N MET A 111 -21.04 -9.83 8.29
CA MET A 111 -21.00 -10.01 9.75
C MET A 111 -21.35 -11.44 10.14
N LEU A 112 -22.43 -12.01 9.59
CA LEU A 112 -22.86 -13.38 9.89
C LEU A 112 -21.84 -14.40 9.40
N VAL A 113 -21.35 -14.27 8.16
CA VAL A 113 -20.35 -15.20 7.62
C VAL A 113 -19.03 -15.10 8.39
N GLY A 114 -18.58 -13.89 8.73
CA GLY A 114 -17.38 -13.66 9.53
C GLY A 114 -17.52 -14.19 10.95
N LEU A 115 -18.68 -14.00 11.57
CA LEU A 115 -18.98 -14.49 12.92
C LEU A 115 -19.01 -16.02 12.96
N LEU A 116 -19.68 -16.68 12.01
CA LEU A 116 -19.69 -18.14 11.89
C LEU A 116 -18.29 -18.72 11.68
N THR A 117 -17.48 -18.08 10.84
CA THR A 117 -16.09 -18.48 10.59
C THR A 117 -15.23 -18.30 11.84
N GLY A 118 -15.40 -17.18 12.56
CA GLY A 118 -14.71 -16.89 13.81
C GLY A 118 -15.10 -17.88 14.92
N LEU A 119 -16.39 -18.14 15.11
CA LEU A 119 -16.89 -19.10 16.11
C LEU A 119 -16.40 -20.51 15.82
N ASN A 120 -16.41 -20.95 14.55
CA ASN A 120 -15.83 -22.24 14.18
C ASN A 120 -14.35 -22.34 14.58
N LYS A 121 -13.57 -21.27 14.39
CA LYS A 121 -12.14 -21.24 14.74
C LYS A 121 -11.87 -21.36 16.24
N TYR A 122 -12.71 -20.77 17.09
CA TYR A 122 -12.48 -20.74 18.55
C TYR A 122 -13.19 -21.87 19.31
N LEU A 123 -14.41 -22.24 18.92
CA LEU A 123 -15.27 -23.16 19.67
C LEU A 123 -15.44 -24.52 18.98
N GLY A 124 -15.15 -24.62 17.67
CA GLY A 124 -15.44 -25.81 16.87
C GLY A 124 -16.94 -26.07 16.66
N GLY A 125 -17.32 -26.86 15.65
CA GLY A 125 -18.71 -27.36 15.47
C GLY A 125 -19.69 -26.48 14.69
N PHE A 126 -19.30 -25.28 14.25
CA PHE A 126 -20.15 -24.39 13.42
C PHE A 126 -19.91 -24.60 11.92
N PRO A 127 -20.94 -24.47 11.05
CA PRO A 127 -20.76 -24.59 9.62
C PRO A 127 -19.90 -23.45 9.06
N VAL A 128 -18.83 -23.80 8.33
CA VAL A 128 -17.98 -22.85 7.61
C VAL A 128 -18.46 -22.78 6.17
N ILE A 129 -18.79 -21.58 5.71
CA ILE A 129 -19.08 -21.34 4.29
C ILE A 129 -17.74 -21.21 3.57
N PRO A 130 -17.37 -22.12 2.66
CA PRO A 130 -16.13 -22.01 1.92
C PRO A 130 -16.21 -20.79 1.01
N THR A 131 -15.44 -19.75 1.32
CA THR A 131 -15.32 -18.54 0.52
C THR A 131 -14.16 -18.59 -0.47
N ALA A 132 -13.41 -19.70 -0.51
CA ALA A 132 -12.27 -19.87 -1.41
C ALA A 132 -12.39 -21.17 -2.18
N TRP A 133 -12.23 -21.08 -3.50
CA TRP A 133 -12.21 -22.20 -4.42
C TRP A 133 -10.94 -22.15 -5.25
N THR A 134 -10.39 -23.33 -5.52
CA THR A 134 -9.22 -23.48 -6.38
C THR A 134 -9.61 -24.31 -7.58
N ILE A 135 -9.56 -23.73 -8.77
CA ILE A 135 -9.83 -24.42 -10.03
C ILE A 135 -8.48 -24.67 -10.72
N PRO A 136 -8.01 -25.92 -10.82
CA PRO A 136 -6.76 -26.21 -11.53
C PRO A 136 -6.96 -25.96 -13.04
N ILE A 137 -6.09 -25.14 -13.64
CA ILE A 137 -6.12 -24.82 -15.08
C ILE A 137 -5.14 -25.71 -15.87
N GLY A 138 -4.32 -26.52 -15.17
CA GLY A 138 -3.24 -27.31 -15.77
C GLY A 138 -1.93 -26.52 -15.84
N PHE A 139 -0.85 -27.16 -16.33
CA PHE A 139 0.49 -26.55 -16.47
C PHE A 139 1.02 -25.90 -15.17
N GLY A 140 0.75 -26.52 -14.02
CA GLY A 140 1.17 -26.01 -12.71
C GLY A 140 0.47 -24.72 -12.27
N GLN A 141 -0.61 -24.30 -12.94
CA GLN A 141 -1.39 -23.12 -12.57
C GLN A 141 -2.78 -23.50 -12.03
N SER A 142 -3.22 -22.75 -11.02
CA SER A 142 -4.59 -22.79 -10.51
C SER A 142 -5.20 -21.39 -10.45
N LEU A 143 -6.51 -21.31 -10.67
CA LEU A 143 -7.32 -20.14 -10.41
C LEU A 143 -7.78 -20.19 -8.96
N ASN A 144 -7.28 -19.29 -8.13
CA ASN A 144 -7.75 -19.15 -6.76
C ASN A 144 -8.83 -18.08 -6.74
N MET A 145 -10.08 -18.51 -6.63
CA MET A 145 -11.24 -17.64 -6.51
C MET A 145 -11.55 -17.49 -5.02
N THR A 146 -11.24 -16.33 -4.45
CA THR A 146 -11.59 -16.02 -3.06
C THR A 146 -12.65 -14.92 -3.03
N LEU A 147 -13.82 -15.25 -2.51
CA LEU A 147 -14.88 -14.29 -2.23
C LEU A 147 -14.54 -13.53 -0.95
N SER A 148 -13.97 -12.34 -1.12
CA SER A 148 -13.76 -11.40 -0.02
C SER A 148 -14.86 -10.35 -0.04
N PHE A 149 -15.69 -10.33 1.01
CA PHE A 149 -16.75 -9.32 1.14
C PHE A 149 -16.20 -7.89 1.17
N ALA A 150 -14.99 -7.69 1.70
CA ALA A 150 -14.31 -6.40 1.64
C ALA A 150 -14.03 -6.01 0.18
N VAL A 151 -13.46 -6.93 -0.62
CA VAL A 151 -13.17 -6.68 -2.04
C VAL A 151 -14.45 -6.44 -2.84
N VAL A 152 -15.55 -7.12 -2.54
CA VAL A 152 -16.86 -6.85 -3.16
C VAL A 152 -17.28 -5.41 -2.88
N GLY A 153 -17.19 -4.96 -1.63
CA GLY A 153 -17.49 -3.58 -1.25
C GLY A 153 -16.59 -2.54 -1.94
N PHE A 154 -15.27 -2.79 -1.99
CA PHE A 154 -14.34 -1.92 -2.71
C PHE A 154 -14.60 -1.92 -4.22
N SER A 155 -14.91 -3.07 -4.81
CA SER A 155 -15.13 -3.21 -6.25
C SER A 155 -16.34 -2.42 -6.74
N TYR A 156 -17.35 -2.23 -5.89
CA TYR A 156 -18.49 -1.36 -6.20
C TYR A 156 -18.08 0.10 -6.42
N LEU A 157 -17.03 0.54 -5.71
CA LEU A 157 -16.56 1.92 -5.81
C LEU A 157 -15.58 2.11 -6.99
N ILE A 158 -15.00 1.02 -7.52
CA ILE A 158 -14.03 1.08 -8.61
C ILE A 158 -14.77 1.16 -9.95
N GLY A 159 -14.27 2.00 -10.87
CA GLY A 159 -14.82 2.11 -12.22
C GLY A 159 -14.74 0.79 -13.00
N PRO A 160 -15.74 0.47 -13.85
CA PRO A 160 -15.77 -0.78 -14.62
C PRO A 160 -14.50 -1.02 -15.46
N ASP A 161 -13.91 0.03 -16.01
CA ASP A 161 -12.70 -0.05 -16.84
C ASP A 161 -11.48 -0.53 -16.03
N ILE A 162 -11.35 -0.01 -14.80
CA ILE A 162 -10.28 -0.41 -13.87
C ILE A 162 -10.51 -1.84 -13.42
N ALA A 163 -11.75 -2.20 -13.07
CA ALA A 163 -12.11 -3.55 -12.67
C ALA A 163 -11.78 -4.56 -13.80
N MET A 164 -12.12 -4.22 -15.05
CA MET A 164 -11.80 -5.02 -16.25
C MET A 164 -10.29 -5.23 -16.38
N GLY A 165 -9.50 -4.18 -16.20
CA GLY A 165 -8.04 -4.26 -16.21
C GLY A 165 -7.51 -5.21 -15.14
N ILE A 166 -7.95 -5.09 -13.89
CA ILE A 166 -7.43 -5.88 -12.77
C ILE A 166 -7.61 -7.39 -13.02
N TRP A 167 -8.83 -7.85 -13.34
CA TRP A 167 -9.04 -9.28 -13.56
C TRP A 167 -8.47 -9.76 -14.90
N GLY A 168 -8.52 -8.90 -15.94
CA GLY A 168 -7.98 -9.20 -17.27
C GLY A 168 -6.47 -9.41 -17.24
N PHE A 169 -5.72 -8.49 -16.63
CA PHE A 169 -4.27 -8.65 -16.44
C PHE A 169 -3.94 -9.81 -15.50
N ALA A 170 -4.74 -10.05 -14.46
CA ALA A 170 -4.54 -11.21 -13.58
C ALA A 170 -4.66 -12.54 -14.34
N LEU A 171 -5.62 -12.66 -15.27
CA LEU A 171 -5.74 -13.82 -16.15
C LEU A 171 -4.63 -13.88 -17.18
N LEU A 172 -4.28 -12.77 -17.81
CA LEU A 172 -3.17 -12.71 -18.76
C LEU A 172 -1.87 -13.20 -18.12
N SER A 173 -1.56 -12.75 -16.90
CA SER A 173 -0.40 -13.23 -16.14
C SER A 173 -0.48 -14.72 -15.81
N LYS A 174 -1.68 -15.31 -15.70
CA LYS A 174 -1.84 -16.76 -15.51
C LYS A 174 -1.56 -17.52 -16.81
N VAL A 175 -2.02 -17.01 -17.94
CA VAL A 175 -1.74 -17.56 -19.28
C VAL A 175 -0.24 -17.49 -19.57
N GLU A 176 0.41 -16.36 -19.29
CA GLU A 176 1.86 -16.20 -19.43
C GLU A 176 2.64 -17.23 -18.59
N LYS A 177 2.23 -17.43 -17.32
CA LYS A 177 2.83 -18.48 -16.46
C LYS A 177 2.64 -19.87 -17.05
N ALA A 178 1.45 -20.19 -17.54
CA ALA A 178 1.17 -21.49 -18.14
C ALA A 178 2.06 -21.73 -19.37
N PHE A 179 2.26 -20.71 -20.20
CA PHE A 179 3.17 -20.77 -21.35
C PHE A 179 4.63 -20.97 -20.93
N LEU A 180 5.11 -20.23 -19.92
CA LEU A 180 6.48 -20.38 -19.41
C LEU A 180 6.73 -21.79 -18.87
N VAL A 181 5.77 -22.35 -18.11
CA VAL A 181 5.86 -23.73 -17.60
C VAL A 181 5.82 -24.74 -18.74
N ALA A 182 4.99 -24.54 -19.76
CA ALA A 182 4.93 -25.41 -20.93
C ALA A 182 6.26 -25.45 -21.72
N ASN A 183 7.02 -24.36 -21.72
CA ASN A 183 8.36 -24.28 -22.33
C ASN A 183 9.49 -24.75 -21.40
N GLY A 184 9.17 -25.38 -20.25
CA GLY A 184 10.17 -25.91 -19.32
C GLY A 184 10.87 -24.86 -18.45
N VAL A 185 10.44 -23.60 -18.52
CA VAL A 185 10.96 -22.54 -17.63
C VAL A 185 10.29 -22.70 -16.27
N THR A 186 10.96 -23.44 -15.39
CA THR A 186 10.51 -23.68 -14.02
C THR A 186 11.16 -22.68 -13.06
N LYS A 187 10.48 -22.38 -11.95
CA LYS A 187 10.99 -21.45 -10.94
C LYS A 187 12.32 -21.96 -10.37
N GLN A 188 13.38 -21.16 -10.46
CA GLN A 188 14.66 -21.48 -9.82
C GLN A 188 14.79 -20.82 -8.44
N GLN A 189 14.24 -19.61 -8.23
CA GLN A 189 14.28 -18.91 -6.93
C GLN A 189 12.98 -18.16 -6.60
N ASP A 190 12.61 -18.13 -5.30
CA ASP A 190 11.56 -17.25 -4.81
C ASP A 190 12.18 -15.88 -4.47
N VAL A 191 11.91 -14.87 -5.29
CA VAL A 191 12.37 -13.50 -5.04
C VAL A 191 11.27 -12.73 -4.27
N TRP A 192 11.66 -12.00 -3.21
CA TRP A 192 10.80 -11.09 -2.43
C TRP A 192 9.73 -11.72 -1.52
N SER A 193 9.88 -12.96 -1.05
CA SER A 193 8.91 -13.61 -0.13
C SER A 193 7.48 -13.76 -0.70
N VAL A 194 7.25 -13.40 -1.97
CA VAL A 194 5.98 -13.58 -2.66
C VAL A 194 6.12 -14.76 -3.60
N ARG A 195 5.27 -15.79 -3.42
CA ARG A 195 5.24 -17.04 -4.22
C ARG A 195 4.76 -16.82 -5.67
N ILE A 196 5.21 -15.78 -6.34
CA ILE A 196 4.99 -15.54 -7.78
C ILE A 196 6.19 -16.13 -8.55
N SER A 197 6.02 -16.39 -9.85
CA SER A 197 7.13 -16.83 -10.71
C SER A 197 8.18 -15.72 -10.79
N GLU A 198 9.45 -16.05 -10.65
CA GLU A 198 10.59 -15.12 -10.67
C GLU A 198 10.57 -14.17 -11.88
N LEU A 199 10.26 -14.68 -13.07
CA LEU A 199 10.21 -13.89 -14.31
C LEU A 199 9.16 -12.77 -14.27
N ILE A 200 8.04 -13.01 -13.59
CA ILE A 200 6.96 -12.02 -13.49
C ILE A 200 7.30 -10.94 -12.48
N ASN A 201 8.16 -11.22 -11.50
CA ASN A 201 8.68 -10.18 -10.63
C ASN A 201 9.60 -9.22 -11.40
N TYR A 202 10.48 -9.72 -12.28
CA TYR A 202 11.31 -8.85 -13.13
C TYR A 202 10.48 -8.04 -14.13
N GLN A 203 9.47 -8.65 -14.74
CA GLN A 203 8.51 -7.95 -15.59
C GLN A 203 7.74 -6.88 -14.80
N GLY A 204 7.30 -7.18 -13.58
CA GLY A 204 6.65 -6.22 -12.68
C GLY A 204 7.56 -5.05 -12.33
N MET A 205 8.86 -5.29 -12.11
CA MET A 205 9.86 -4.24 -11.90
C MET A 205 10.00 -3.35 -13.15
N GLY A 206 10.11 -3.94 -14.34
CA GLY A 206 10.17 -3.20 -15.61
C GLY A 206 8.90 -2.37 -15.84
N ALA A 207 7.73 -2.94 -15.57
CA ALA A 207 6.46 -2.24 -15.65
C ALA A 207 6.39 -1.06 -14.67
N LEU A 208 6.92 -1.20 -13.46
CA LEU A 208 6.98 -0.11 -12.48
C LEU A 208 7.91 1.02 -12.94
N VAL A 209 9.08 0.70 -13.51
CA VAL A 209 10.00 1.70 -14.07
C VAL A 209 9.34 2.47 -15.22
N VAL A 210 8.70 1.76 -16.16
CA VAL A 210 7.99 2.37 -17.28
C VAL A 210 6.81 3.22 -16.79
N PHE A 211 6.06 2.73 -15.80
CA PHE A 211 4.96 3.47 -15.19
C PHE A 211 5.43 4.80 -14.59
N VAL A 212 6.54 4.79 -13.84
CA VAL A 212 7.15 6.01 -13.29
C VAL A 212 7.62 6.94 -14.42
N ALA A 213 8.28 6.41 -15.44
CA ALA A 213 8.76 7.20 -16.57
C ALA A 213 7.61 7.87 -17.36
N ILE A 214 6.52 7.15 -17.59
CA ILE A 214 5.31 7.68 -18.22
C ILE A 214 4.66 8.73 -17.33
N GLY A 215 4.56 8.50 -16.02
CA GLY A 215 4.03 9.49 -15.08
C GLY A 215 4.82 10.80 -15.10
N LEU A 216 6.15 10.72 -15.09
CA LEU A 216 7.03 11.89 -15.24
C LEU A 216 6.87 12.57 -16.60
N TRP A 217 6.66 11.80 -17.67
CA TRP A 217 6.43 12.33 -19.01
C TRP A 217 5.10 13.07 -19.15
N VAL A 218 4.01 12.51 -18.63
CA VAL A 218 2.68 13.15 -18.64
C VAL A 218 2.67 14.41 -17.77
N GLY A 219 3.34 14.37 -16.61
CA GLY A 219 3.49 15.50 -15.72
C GLY A 219 4.54 16.54 -16.13
N ARG A 220 5.25 16.37 -17.25
CA ARG A 220 6.43 17.18 -17.60
C ARG A 220 6.16 18.69 -17.66
N GLU A 221 4.98 19.09 -18.15
CA GLU A 221 4.61 20.51 -18.23
C GLU A 221 4.45 21.10 -16.85
N HIS A 222 3.71 20.43 -15.97
CA HIS A 222 3.52 20.82 -14.58
C HIS A 222 4.84 20.82 -13.81
N LEU A 223 5.66 19.78 -13.94
CA LEU A 223 7.00 19.71 -13.32
C LEU A 223 7.92 20.83 -13.80
N THR A 224 7.85 21.19 -15.09
CA THR A 224 8.62 22.31 -15.64
C THR A 224 8.14 23.65 -15.07
N GLU A 225 6.82 23.82 -14.86
CA GLU A 225 6.26 25.01 -14.22
C GLU A 225 6.65 25.11 -12.74
N VAL A 226 6.61 24.00 -12.00
CA VAL A 226 7.11 23.93 -10.60
C VAL A 226 8.60 24.29 -10.53
N TRP A 227 9.41 23.76 -11.44
CA TRP A 227 10.83 24.11 -11.52
C TRP A 227 11.06 25.60 -11.84
N ARG A 228 10.26 26.19 -12.74
CA ARG A 228 10.31 27.63 -13.03
C ARG A 228 9.90 28.49 -11.82
N SER A 229 8.93 28.03 -11.03
CA SER A 229 8.52 28.68 -9.77
C SER A 229 9.65 28.64 -8.74
N PHE A 230 10.35 27.51 -8.63
CA PHE A 230 11.56 27.39 -7.80
C PHE A 230 12.65 28.39 -8.21
N LEU A 231 12.91 28.57 -9.52
CA LEU A 231 13.86 29.55 -10.05
C LEU A 231 13.40 31.01 -9.95
N GLY A 232 12.23 31.30 -9.36
CA GLY A 232 11.72 32.66 -9.18
C GLY A 232 11.25 33.34 -10.48
N ARG A 233 10.97 32.56 -11.53
CA ARG A 233 10.42 33.09 -12.79
C ARG A 233 8.89 33.19 -12.69
N ARG A 234 8.30 34.17 -13.38
CA ARG A 234 6.84 34.34 -13.45
C ARG A 234 6.19 33.02 -13.90
N THR A 235 5.29 32.51 -13.07
CA THR A 235 4.55 31.26 -13.28
C THR A 235 3.06 31.55 -13.10
N ASN A 236 2.22 30.78 -13.80
CA ASN A 236 0.75 30.86 -13.68
C ASN A 236 0.20 29.98 -12.53
N LEU A 237 1.09 29.33 -11.77
CA LEU A 237 0.73 28.51 -10.62
C LEU A 237 0.39 29.43 -9.45
N SER A 238 -0.85 29.35 -8.95
CA SER A 238 -1.29 29.97 -7.70
C SER A 238 -1.03 29.00 -6.54
N ASP A 239 -0.43 29.51 -5.46
CA ASP A 239 -0.04 28.74 -4.26
C ASP A 239 -1.12 28.80 -3.16
N ASP A 240 -2.30 29.39 -3.43
CA ASP A 240 -3.25 29.82 -2.40
C ASP A 240 -4.00 28.67 -1.70
N ASP A 241 -4.04 27.47 -2.29
CA ASP A 241 -4.82 26.32 -1.81
C ASP A 241 -3.94 25.07 -1.54
N GLU A 242 -2.63 25.29 -1.38
CA GLU A 242 -1.64 24.25 -1.06
C GLU A 242 -1.13 24.40 0.39
N ILE A 243 -0.79 23.26 1.01
CA ILE A 243 -0.30 23.22 2.40
C ILE A 243 1.03 23.98 2.54
N MET A 244 1.83 24.02 1.48
CA MET A 244 3.11 24.73 1.42
C MET A 244 3.34 25.25 -0.01
N SER A 245 4.09 26.36 -0.14
CA SER A 245 4.48 26.87 -1.46
C SER A 245 5.29 25.84 -2.25
N TYR A 246 5.16 25.83 -3.59
CA TYR A 246 5.95 24.91 -4.42
C TYR A 246 7.46 25.11 -4.26
N ARG A 247 7.90 26.32 -3.89
CA ARG A 247 9.30 26.64 -3.60
C ARG A 247 9.82 25.95 -2.35
N ALA A 248 9.01 25.95 -1.29
CA ALA A 248 9.27 25.26 -0.04
C ALA A 248 9.26 23.73 -0.24
N ALA A 249 8.29 23.23 -1.02
CA ALA A 249 8.19 21.80 -1.35
C ALA A 249 9.43 21.29 -2.12
N VAL A 250 9.94 22.06 -3.08
CA VAL A 250 11.18 21.68 -3.81
C VAL A 250 12.42 21.80 -2.92
N ALA A 251 12.45 22.75 -1.99
CA ALA A 251 13.55 22.91 -1.05
C ALA A 251 13.54 21.87 0.09
N GLY A 252 12.40 21.21 0.34
CA GLY A 252 12.23 20.29 1.46
C GLY A 252 12.20 21.00 2.82
N VAL A 253 11.71 22.25 2.86
CA VAL A 253 11.66 23.12 4.05
C VAL A 253 10.23 23.54 4.34
#